data_AF-A0A831RVX7-F1
#
_entry.id   AF-A0A831RVX7-F1
#
_cell.length_a   1.000
_cell.length_b   1.000
_cell.length_c   1.000
_cell.angle_alpha   90.00
_cell.angle_beta   90.00
_cell.angle_gamma   90.00
#
_symmetry.space_group_name_H-M   'P 1'
#
loop_
_entity.id
_entity.type
_entity.pdbx_description
1 polymer ?
#
loop_
_entity_poly.entity_id
_entity_poly.type
_entity_poly.pdbx_seq_one_letter_code
_entity_poly.pdbx_strand_id
1 'polypeptide(L)' 'SDLKAGILKCIGKPVRAGRGELQENPRARSAIMRIAEKRA' A
#
# COMPACT_ATOMS: atom_id res chain seq x y z
N SER A 1 -0.55 19.19 18.45
CA SER A 1 0.47 18.90 17.42
C SER A 1 0.22 19.81 16.25
N ASP A 2 1.09 20.80 16.05
CA ASP A 2 0.87 22.00 15.22
C ASP A 2 0.82 21.78 13.70
N LEU A 3 0.67 20.54 13.24
CA LEU A 3 0.52 20.18 11.83
C LEU A 3 -0.90 19.72 11.55
N LYS A 4 -1.55 20.38 10.58
CA LYS A 4 -2.84 19.93 10.04
C LYS A 4 -2.66 18.54 9.42
N ALA A 5 -3.63 17.67 9.66
CA ALA A 5 -3.61 16.35 9.05
C ALA A 5 -3.76 16.46 7.52
N GLY A 6 -2.97 15.67 6.78
CA GLY A 6 -2.99 15.68 5.32
C GLY A 6 -4.33 15.23 4.72
N ILE A 7 -4.56 15.58 3.46
CA ILE A 7 -5.82 15.28 2.72
C ILE A 7 -6.04 13.80 2.43
N LEU A 8 -5.01 12.96 2.61
CA LEU A 8 -5.09 11.52 2.41
C LEU A 8 -5.15 10.79 3.75
N LYS A 9 -5.98 9.77 3.83
CA LYS A 9 -6.05 8.83 4.95
C LYS A 9 -5.64 7.45 4.45
N CYS A 10 -4.53 6.94 4.98
CA CYS A 10 -4.05 5.59 4.65
C CYS A 10 -5.06 4.53 5.12
N ILE A 11 -5.23 3.49 4.30
CA ILE A 11 -6.15 2.39 4.57
C ILE A 11 -5.35 1.10 4.78
N GLY A 12 -5.53 0.48 5.94
CA GLY A 12 -5.00 -0.84 6.25
C GLY A 12 -3.46 -0.94 6.23
N LYS A 13 -2.97 -2.17 6.05
CA LYS A 13 -1.54 -2.48 5.92
C LYS A 13 -1.16 -2.54 4.43
N PRO A 14 0.11 -2.32 4.08
CA PRO A 14 0.58 -2.51 2.72
C PRO A 14 0.32 -3.93 2.21
N VAL A 15 -0.13 -4.06 0.97
CA VAL A 15 -0.37 -5.35 0.30
C VAL A 15 0.90 -5.76 -0.44
N ARG A 16 1.26 -7.04 -0.31
CA ARG A 16 2.42 -7.67 -0.97
C ARG A 16 1.95 -8.87 -1.78
N ALA A 17 2.73 -9.22 -2.79
CA ALA A 17 2.49 -10.40 -3.60
C ALA A 17 2.51 -11.69 -2.76
N GLY A 18 1.59 -12.60 -3.07
CA GLY A 18 1.47 -13.91 -2.43
C GLY A 18 2.44 -14.95 -3.00
N ARG A 19 2.53 -16.13 -2.38
CA ARG A 19 3.47 -17.19 -2.81
C ARG A 19 3.26 -17.67 -4.25
N GLY A 20 2.02 -17.74 -4.72
CA GLY A 20 1.72 -18.14 -6.11
C GLY A 20 2.22 -17.11 -7.11
N GLU A 21 1.82 -15.85 -6.92
CA GLU A 21 2.24 -14.72 -7.75
C GLU A 21 3.77 -14.55 -7.81
N LEU A 22 4.48 -14.78 -6.69
CA LEU A 22 5.94 -14.70 -6.66
C LEU A 22 6.64 -15.80 -7.45
N GLN A 23 6.01 -16.98 -7.61
CA GLN A 23 6.55 -18.07 -8.42
C GLN A 23 6.34 -17.79 -9.91
N GLU A 24 5.16 -17.30 -10.29
CA GLU A 24 4.83 -16.98 -11.69
C GLU A 24 5.50 -15.68 -12.16
N ASN A 25 5.66 -14.71 -11.26
CA ASN A 25 6.27 -13.42 -11.55
C ASN A 25 7.33 -13.04 -10.49
N PRO A 26 8.59 -13.49 -10.68
CA PRO A 26 9.68 -13.14 -9.78
C PRO A 26 9.92 -11.62 -9.61
N ARG A 27 9.55 -10.79 -10.59
CA ARG A 27 9.65 -9.33 -10.50
C ARG A 27 8.69 -8.72 -9.46
N ALA A 28 7.62 -9.43 -9.06
CA ALA A 28 6.68 -8.95 -8.06
C ALA A 28 7.27 -8.95 -6.63
N ARG A 29 8.44 -9.57 -6.41
CA ARG A 29 9.07 -9.70 -5.08
C ARG A 29 9.26 -8.37 -4.34
N SER A 30 9.52 -7.28 -5.05
CA SER A 30 9.73 -5.96 -4.47
C SER A 30 8.49 -5.06 -4.52
N ALA A 31 7.38 -5.52 -5.10
CA ALA A 31 6.18 -4.72 -5.22
C ALA A 31 5.48 -4.54 -3.86
N ILE A 32 5.07 -3.30 -3.57
CA ILE A 32 4.32 -2.93 -2.37
C ILE A 32 3.19 -2.00 -2.77
N MET A 33 1.94 -2.45 -2.63
CA MET A 33 0.76 -1.62 -2.87
C MET A 33 0.30 -0.96 -1.58
N ARG A 34 0.07 0.35 -1.63
CA ARG A 34 -0.47 1.16 -0.52
C ARG A 34 -1.74 1.85 -1.00
N ILE A 35 -2.74 1.90 -0.14
CA ILE A 35 -4.06 2.45 -0.46
C ILE A 35 -4.33 3.63 0.49
N ALA A 36 -4.90 4.70 -0.05
CA ALA A 36 -5.39 5.82 0.72
C ALA A 36 -6.69 6.34 0.11
N GLU A 37 -7.57 6.88 0.95
CA GLU A 37 -8.73 7.65 0.55
C GLU A 37 -8.47 9.15 0.72
N LYS A 38 -9.14 9.97 -0.09
CA LYS A 38 -9.22 11.41 0.15
C LYS A 38 -10.16 11.64 1.33
N ARG A 39 -9.72 12.41 2.32
CA ARG A 39 -10.59 12.87 3.42
C ARG A 39 -11.65 13.82 2.85
N ALA A 40 -12.86 13.74 3.40
CA ALA A 40 -13.93 14.70 3.13
C ALA A 40 -13.53 16.11 3.58
#